data_AF-A0A5C7S5U0-F1
#
_entry.id   AF-A0A5C7S5U0-F1
#
_cell.length_a   1.000
_cell.length_b   1.000
_cell.length_c   1.000
_cell.angle_alpha   90.00
_cell.angle_beta   90.00
_cell.angle_gamma   90.00
#
_symmetry.space_group_name_H-M   'P 1'
#
loop_
_entity.id
_entity.type
_entity.pdbx_description
1 polymer ?
#
loop_
_entity_poly.entity_id
_entity_poly.type
_entity_poly.pdbx_seq_one_letter_code
_entity_poly.pdbx_strand_id
1 'polypeptide(L)'
;MGMNRREFLQLLAAASVAGFSLDPKRLLAADQPANPYELPKFGDVSLLHYTDCHEQILPIYYREPNVNLGIGSMQGKPPHLVGEPFLKFYNIPPKSLDAHA
;
A
#
# COMPACT_ATOMS: atom_id res chain seq x y z
N MET A 1 -13.05 -27.59 -32.20
CA MET A 1 -12.35 -28.47 -31.25
C MET A 1 -11.86 -27.61 -30.10
N GLY A 2 -12.34 -27.85 -28.88
CA GLY A 2 -11.87 -27.15 -27.68
C GLY A 2 -10.70 -27.91 -27.07
N MET A 3 -9.78 -27.17 -26.43
CA MET A 3 -8.70 -27.75 -25.64
C MET A 3 -9.27 -28.61 -24.52
N ASN A 4 -8.77 -29.84 -24.36
CA ASN A 4 -9.20 -30.69 -23.26
C ASN A 4 -8.44 -30.34 -21.97
N ARG A 5 -8.96 -30.77 -20.81
CA ARG A 5 -8.36 -30.48 -19.50
C ARG A 5 -6.89 -30.93 -19.40
N ARG A 6 -6.52 -32.02 -20.07
CA ARG A 6 -5.15 -32.58 -20.04
C ARG A 6 -4.19 -31.68 -20.82
N GLU A 7 -4.58 -31.26 -22.01
CA GLU A 7 -3.80 -30.34 -22.85
C GLU A 7 -3.60 -29.00 -22.12
N PHE A 8 -4.64 -28.49 -21.46
CA PHE A 8 -4.54 -27.27 -20.65
C PHE A 8 -3.52 -27.41 -19.51
N LEU A 9 -3.56 -28.53 -18.77
CA LEU A 9 -2.62 -28.79 -17.67
C LEU A 9 -1.18 -28.99 -18.17
N GLN A 10 -1.00 -29.63 -19.32
CA GLN A 10 0.32 -29.80 -19.95
C GLN A 10 0.90 -28.47 -20.40
N LEU A 11 0.07 -27.57 -20.93
CA LEU A 11 0.48 -26.24 -21.36
C LEU A 11 0.89 -25.36 -20.16
N LEU A 12 0.13 -25.41 -19.06
CA LEU A 12 0.53 -24.78 -17.80
C LEU A 12 1.85 -25.34 -17.27
N ALA A 13 2.05 -26.66 -17.29
CA ALA A 13 3.30 -27.28 -16.84
C ALA A 13 4.50 -26.88 -17.72
N ALA A 14 4.31 -26.77 -19.04
CA ALA A 14 5.36 -26.28 -19.93
C ALA A 14 5.68 -24.80 -19.66
N ALA A 15 4.66 -23.98 -19.41
CA ALA A 15 4.82 -22.57 -19.08
C ALA A 15 5.58 -22.38 -17.75
N SER A 16 5.27 -23.16 -16.71
CA SER A 16 5.98 -23.07 -15.43
C SER A 16 7.45 -23.46 -15.54
N VAL A 17 7.78 -24.51 -16.31
CA VAL A 17 9.17 -24.90 -16.59
C VAL A 17 9.89 -23.84 -17.43
N ALA A 18 9.19 -23.18 -18.35
CA ALA A 18 9.72 -22.06 -19.13
C ALA A 18 9.87 -20.75 -18.34
N GLY A 19 9.58 -20.75 -17.03
CA GLY A 19 9.76 -19.59 -16.16
C GLY A 19 8.58 -18.62 -16.13
N PHE A 20 7.45 -18.97 -16.74
CA PHE A 20 6.22 -18.18 -16.61
C PHE A 20 5.64 -18.42 -15.22
N SER A 21 5.54 -17.35 -14.42
CA SER A 21 4.88 -17.44 -13.13
C SER A 21 3.37 -17.53 -13.31
N LEU A 22 2.81 -18.66 -12.89
CA LEU A 22 1.38 -18.95 -12.95
C LEU A 22 0.60 -18.43 -11.73
N ASP A 23 1.32 -17.82 -10.77
CA ASP A 23 0.73 -17.20 -9.58
C ASP A 23 0.83 -15.66 -9.70
N PRO A 24 -0.24 -15.00 -10.17
CA PRO A 24 -0.26 -13.55 -10.29
C PRO A 24 -0.18 -12.84 -8.94
N LYS A 25 -0.63 -13.47 -7.84
CA LYS A 25 -0.56 -12.85 -6.50
C LYS A 25 0.88 -12.80 -6.01
N ARG A 26 1.64 -13.86 -6.25
CA ARG A 26 3.06 -13.94 -5.87
C ARG A 26 3.95 -13.02 -6.70
N LEU A 27 3.63 -12.81 -7.99
CA LEU A 27 4.28 -11.80 -8.83
C LEU A 27 4.02 -10.37 -8.35
N LEU A 28 2.78 -10.05 -8.01
CA LEU A 28 2.37 -8.70 -7.59
C LEU A 28 2.78 -8.36 -6.15
N ALA A 29 3.03 -9.36 -5.31
CA ALA A 29 3.46 -9.20 -3.92
C ALA A 29 4.98 -9.18 -3.73
N ALA A 30 5.77 -9.53 -4.76
CA ALA A 30 7.21 -9.73 -4.61
C ALA A 30 8.00 -8.44 -4.28
N ASP A 31 7.45 -7.26 -4.60
CA ASP A 31 8.13 -5.97 -4.42
C ASP A 31 7.69 -5.19 -3.16
N GLN A 32 6.83 -5.76 -2.31
CA GLN A 32 6.43 -5.10 -1.06
C GLN A 32 7.01 -5.83 0.16
N PRO A 33 7.56 -5.10 1.15
CA PRO A 33 8.05 -5.72 2.37
C PRO A 33 6.92 -6.55 3.00
N ALA A 34 7.24 -7.78 3.41
CA ALA A 34 6.27 -8.68 4.04
C ALA A 34 5.69 -8.07 5.34
N ASN A 35 6.43 -7.12 5.93
CA ASN A 35 6.07 -6.40 7.14
C ASN A 35 6.65 -4.97 7.11
N PRO A 36 5.83 -3.90 7.12
CA PRO A 36 6.31 -2.51 7.14
C PRO A 36 7.05 -2.13 8.44
N TYR A 37 6.98 -2.97 9.48
CA TYR A 37 7.62 -2.74 10.77
C TYR A 37 9.07 -3.27 10.85
N GLU A 38 9.58 -3.92 9.79
CA GLU A 38 10.96 -4.40 9.73
C GLU A 38 11.93 -3.27 9.35
N LEU A 39 12.17 -2.35 10.28
CA LEU A 39 13.05 -1.21 10.10
C LEU A 39 14.42 -1.45 10.75
N PRO A 40 15.53 -1.02 10.14
CA PRO A 40 16.84 -1.06 10.79
C PRO A 40 16.86 -0.12 12.01
N LYS A 41 17.63 -0.49 13.03
CA LYS A 41 17.85 0.39 14.18
C LYS A 41 18.55 1.67 13.73
N PHE A 42 18.11 2.81 14.25
CA PHE A 42 18.65 4.13 13.92
C PHE A 42 18.60 5.06 15.15
N GLY A 43 19.67 5.84 15.34
CA GLY A 43 19.78 6.83 16.41
C GLY A 43 19.92 6.24 17.82
N ASP A 44 19.85 7.11 18.82
CA ASP A 44 20.04 6.77 20.24
C ASP A 44 18.71 6.59 21.00
N VAL A 45 17.62 7.16 20.48
CA VAL A 45 16.30 7.15 21.11
C VAL A 45 15.25 6.72 20.08
N SER A 46 14.37 5.81 20.49
CA SER A 46 13.18 5.44 19.72
C SER A 46 11.93 6.04 20.40
N LEU A 47 11.22 6.91 19.69
CA LEU A 47 9.96 7.50 20.14
C LEU A 47 8.79 6.82 19.41
N LEU A 48 7.97 6.08 20.14
CA LEU A 48 6.70 5.56 19.63
C LEU A 48 5.59 6.56 19.94
N HIS A 49 5.08 7.24 18.92
CA HIS A 49 4.01 8.24 19.05
C HIS A 49 2.71 7.74 18.42
N TYR A 50 1.63 7.78 19.20
CA TYR A 50 0.28 7.41 18.78
C TYR A 50 -0.72 8.30 19.54
N THR A 51 -1.75 8.80 18.85
CA THR A 51 -2.71 9.77 19.39
C THR A 51 -4.11 9.50 18.85
N ASP A 52 -5.12 10.11 19.50
CA ASP A 52 -6.51 10.15 19.01
C ASP A 52 -7.12 8.78 18.73
N CYS A 53 -6.81 7.78 19.55
CA CYS A 53 -7.35 6.43 19.39
C CYS A 53 -8.87 6.36 19.58
N HIS A 54 -9.47 7.36 20.25
CA HIS A 54 -10.91 7.44 20.51
C HIS A 54 -11.53 6.14 21.04
N GLU A 55 -10.79 5.38 21.86
CA GLU A 55 -11.21 4.09 22.40
C GLU A 55 -11.66 3.07 21.31
N GLN A 56 -11.05 3.10 20.13
CA GLN A 56 -11.28 2.11 19.08
C GLN A 56 -10.60 0.77 19.44
N ILE A 57 -11.33 -0.05 20.19
CA ILE A 57 -10.84 -1.35 20.71
C ILE A 57 -10.93 -2.47 19.66
N LEU A 58 -11.72 -2.27 18.60
CA LEU A 58 -11.86 -3.20 17.49
C LEU A 58 -11.41 -2.55 16.18
N PRO A 59 -10.88 -3.32 15.19
CA PRO A 59 -10.47 -2.79 13.90
C PRO A 59 -11.63 -2.14 13.15
N ILE A 60 -11.39 -0.96 12.55
CA ILE A 60 -12.34 -0.25 11.71
C ILE A 60 -11.68 0.26 10.42
N TYR A 61 -12.49 0.67 9.46
CA TYR A 61 -12.05 1.46 8.33
C TYR A 61 -12.20 2.94 8.66
N TYR A 62 -11.09 3.69 8.63
CA TYR A 62 -11.07 5.13 8.76
C TYR A 62 -10.76 5.77 7.40
N ARG A 63 -11.41 6.89 7.08
CA ARG A 63 -11.21 7.60 5.82
C ARG A 63 -10.77 9.03 6.11
N GLU A 64 -9.62 9.40 5.56
CA GLU A 64 -9.14 10.77 5.56
C GLU A 64 -10.10 11.77 4.90
N PRO A 65 -10.07 13.05 5.30
CA PRO A 65 -10.92 14.08 4.72
C PRO A 65 -10.66 14.23 3.22
N ASN A 66 -11.74 14.43 2.44
CA ASN A 66 -11.64 14.78 1.02
C ASN A 66 -11.55 16.30 0.79
N VAL A 67 -11.80 17.10 1.83
CA VAL A 67 -11.69 18.56 1.80
C VAL A 67 -11.10 19.02 3.12
N ASN A 68 -10.00 19.78 3.07
CA ASN A 68 -9.43 20.49 4.20
C ASN A 68 -8.95 21.87 3.71
N LEU A 69 -9.41 22.95 4.35
CA LEU A 69 -9.20 24.32 3.85
C LEU A 69 -8.15 25.04 4.70
N GLY A 70 -6.99 25.30 4.09
CA GLY A 70 -5.98 26.18 4.66
C GLY A 70 -6.29 27.65 4.34
N ILE A 71 -6.26 28.52 5.35
CA ILE A 71 -6.58 29.95 5.21
C ILE A 71 -5.30 30.78 5.30
N GLY A 72 -5.20 31.82 4.46
CA GLY A 72 -4.08 32.76 4.48
C GLY A 72 -2.74 32.08 4.25
N SER A 73 -1.83 32.20 5.22
CA SER A 73 -0.49 31.63 5.14
C SER A 73 -0.45 30.09 5.15
N MET A 74 -1.56 29.43 5.46
CA MET A 74 -1.70 27.96 5.48
C MET A 74 -2.25 27.36 4.18
N GLN A 75 -2.60 28.19 3.19
CA GLN A 75 -3.10 27.71 1.91
C GLN A 75 -2.05 26.84 1.21
N GLY A 76 -2.45 25.62 0.81
CA GLY A 76 -1.57 24.68 0.12
C GLY A 76 -0.44 24.09 0.99
N LYS A 77 -0.57 24.14 2.31
CA LYS A 77 0.41 23.57 3.24
C LYS A 77 -0.20 22.44 4.07
N PRO A 78 0.59 21.43 4.49
CA PRO A 78 0.19 20.53 5.55
C PRO A 78 -0.28 21.30 6.80
N PRO A 79 -1.33 20.84 7.50
CA PRO A 79 -2.09 19.60 7.29
C PRO A 79 -3.28 19.73 6.31
N HIS A 80 -3.39 20.82 5.56
CA HIS A 80 -4.54 21.09 4.68
C HIS A 80 -4.46 20.45 3.28
N LEU A 81 -3.41 19.67 3.02
CA LEU A 81 -3.32 18.87 1.79
C LEU A 81 -4.13 17.59 1.97
N VAL A 82 -4.98 17.28 1.00
CA VAL A 82 -5.82 16.06 0.98
C VAL A 82 -5.72 15.38 -0.38
N GLY A 83 -5.93 14.07 -0.45
CA GLY A 83 -5.97 13.31 -1.71
C GLY A 83 -4.68 13.42 -2.54
N GLU A 84 -4.80 13.60 -3.84
CA GLU A 84 -3.63 13.65 -4.74
C GLU A 84 -2.58 14.72 -4.38
N PRO A 85 -2.95 15.97 -4.02
CA PRO A 85 -1.98 16.94 -3.51
C PRO A 85 -1.13 16.45 -2.34
N PHE A 86 -1.74 15.72 -1.38
CA PHE A 86 -1.02 15.15 -0.25
C PHE A 86 0.00 14.09 -0.69
N LEU A 87 -0.44 13.15 -1.54
CA LEU A 87 0.42 12.09 -2.07
C LEU A 87 1.61 12.66 -2.85
N LYS A 88 1.36 13.68 -3.68
CA LYS A 88 2.40 14.37 -4.46
C LYS A 88 3.42 15.08 -3.56
N PHE A 89 2.95 15.76 -2.50
CA PHE A 89 3.82 16.51 -1.60
C PHE A 89 4.82 15.61 -0.86
N TYR A 90 4.39 14.42 -0.44
CA TYR A 90 5.22 13.45 0.28
C TYR A 90 5.83 12.36 -0.61
N ASN A 91 5.66 12.43 -1.94
CA ASN A 91 6.11 11.41 -2.90
C ASN A 91 5.58 9.99 -2.62
N ILE A 92 4.32 9.89 -2.18
CA ILE A 92 3.67 8.61 -1.89
C ILE A 92 3.04 8.06 -3.18
N PRO A 93 3.35 6.82 -3.60
CA PRO A 93 2.73 6.20 -4.77
C PRO A 93 1.22 6.01 -4.57
N PRO A 94 0.37 6.36 -5.56
CA PRO A 94 -1.07 6.11 -5.46
C PRO A 94 -1.36 4.59 -5.41
N LYS A 95 -2.45 4.21 -4.73
CA LYS A 95 -2.88 2.80 -4.56
C LYS A 95 -1.85 1.92 -3.82
N SER A 96 -0.97 2.52 -3.04
CA SER A 96 -0.08 1.82 -2.10
C SER A 96 -0.73 1.73 -0.71
N LEU A 97 -0.13 0.95 0.19
CA LEU A 97 -0.55 0.90 1.60
C LEU A 97 -0.50 2.31 2.23
N ASP A 98 0.56 3.06 1.96
CA ASP A 98 0.77 4.42 2.48
C ASP A 98 -0.19 5.46 1.89
N ALA A 99 -0.86 5.15 0.78
CA ALA A 99 -1.85 6.05 0.17
C ALA A 99 -3.23 6.01 0.86
N HIS A 100 -3.41 5.13 1.84
CA HIS A 100 -4.62 5.01 2.65
C HIS A 100 -4.45 5.54 4.09
N ALA A 101 -3.37 6.29 4.33
CA ALA A 101 -3.11 7.02 5.56
C ALA A 101 -3.73 8.43 5.55
#